data_AF-A0A0F9DKT7-F1
#
_entry.id   AF-A0A0F9DKT7-F1
#
_cell.length_a   1.000
_cell.length_b   1.000
_cell.length_c   1.000
_cell.angle_alpha   90.00
_cell.angle_beta   90.00
_cell.angle_gamma   90.00
#
_symmetry.space_group_name_H-M   'P 1'
#
loop_
_entity.id
_entity.type
_entity.pdbx_description
1 polymer ?
#
loop_
_entity_poly.entity_id
_entity_poly.type
_entity_poly.pdbx_seq_one_letter_code
_entity_poly.pdbx_strand_id
1 'polypeptide(L)' 'SFVNHQIFLFKTDSIPTKLRPSFVFMRRYLDEKLLTGVEIGVERGRNSKSILKGLNIKKLYLIDVWVNYDEIEFAWSHI' A
#
# COMPACT_ATOMS: atom_id res chain seq x y z
N SER A 1 3.05 25.93 -5.04
CA SER A 1 3.08 25.60 -3.61
C SER A 1 3.80 24.28 -3.45
N PHE A 2 4.80 24.21 -2.59
CA PHE A 2 5.54 22.98 -2.35
C PHE A 2 4.68 22.05 -1.49
N VAL A 3 4.28 20.90 -2.04
CA VAL A 3 3.67 19.84 -1.25
C VAL A 3 4.78 19.29 -0.35
N ASN A 4 4.74 19.63 0.94
CA ASN A 4 5.62 19.04 1.94
C ASN A 4 5.42 17.53 1.90
N HIS A 5 6.40 16.80 1.35
CA HIS A 5 6.38 15.35 1.32
C HIS A 5 6.67 14.87 2.74
N GLN A 6 5.61 14.58 3.50
CA GLN A 6 5.75 13.92 4.78
C GLN A 6 5.94 12.42 4.53
N ILE A 7 7.08 11.89 4.98
CA ILE A 7 7.39 10.47 4.88
C ILE A 7 6.95 9.81 6.18
N PHE A 8 5.85 9.06 6.14
CA PHE A 8 5.36 8.29 7.26
C PHE A 8 5.85 6.84 7.14
N LEU A 9 6.60 6.38 8.14
CA LEU A 9 7.02 4.98 8.26
C LEU A 9 5.96 4.21 9.05
N PHE A 10 5.00 3.61 8.35
CA PHE A 10 4.01 2.75 8.98
C PHE A 10 4.64 1.40 9.37
N LYS A 11 4.68 1.12 10.67
CA LYS A 11 5.09 -0.18 11.20
C LYS A 11 3.90 -1.13 11.08
N THR A 12 3.86 -1.93 10.02
CA THR A 12 2.73 -2.85 9.77
C THR A 12 2.71 -3.97 10.81
N ASP A 13 1.53 -4.29 11.35
CA ASP A 13 1.38 -5.34 12.39
C ASP A 13 1.58 -6.76 11.84
N SER A 14 1.26 -7.00 10.58
CA SER A 14 1.41 -8.30 9.93
C SER A 14 1.51 -8.15 8.41
N ILE A 15 2.35 -8.98 7.77
CA ILE A 15 2.50 -9.02 6.31
C ILE A 15 1.71 -10.22 5.80
N PRO A 16 0.75 -10.04 4.88
CA PRO A 16 0.08 -11.17 4.25
C PRO A 16 1.10 -12.06 3.53
N THR A 17 1.09 -13.35 3.84
CA THR A 17 2.01 -14.33 3.26
C THR A 17 1.69 -14.65 1.80
N LYS A 18 0.44 -14.42 1.38
CA LYS A 18 -0.07 -14.70 0.03
C LYS A 18 -0.44 -13.42 -0.70
N LEU A 19 -0.02 -13.32 -1.97
CA LEU A 19 -0.47 -12.28 -2.88
C LEU A 19 -1.97 -12.39 -3.16
N ARG A 20 -2.65 -11.25 -3.25
CA ARG A 20 -4.03 -11.20 -3.74
C ARG A 20 -4.09 -11.74 -5.18
N PRO A 21 -5.20 -12.42 -5.58
CA PRO A 21 -5.34 -12.96 -6.93
C PRO A 21 -5.09 -11.94 -8.06
N SER A 22 -5.46 -10.67 -7.85
CA SER A 22 -5.19 -9.59 -8.79
C SER A 22 -3.70 -9.39 -9.08
N PHE A 23 -2.84 -9.46 -8.05
CA PHE A 23 -1.40 -9.33 -8.24
C PHE A 23 -0.77 -10.58 -8.84
N VAL A 24 -1.32 -11.76 -8.56
CA VAL A 24 -0.90 -13.00 -9.23
C VAL A 24 -1.20 -12.90 -10.74
N PHE A 25 -2.39 -12.40 -11.09
CA PHE A 25 -2.75 -12.13 -12.48
C PHE A 25 -1.81 -11.10 -13.10
N MET A 26 -1.61 -9.95 -12.44
CA MET A 26 -0.71 -8.89 -12.94
C MET A 26 0.71 -9.41 -13.17
N ARG A 27 1.27 -10.20 -12.23
CA ARG A 27 2.62 -10.75 -12.37
C ARG A 27 2.76 -11.58 -13.65
N ARG A 28 1.75 -12.41 -13.94
CA ARG A 28 1.72 -13.27 -15.14
C ARG A 28 1.48 -12.45 -16.41
N TYR A 29 0.53 -11.53 -16.38
CA TYR A 29 0.14 -10.74 -17.54
C TYR A 29 1.23 -9.75 -17.96
N LEU A 30 1.91 -9.15 -16.98
CA LEU A 30 2.97 -8.17 -17.22
C LEU A 30 4.35 -8.83 -17.38
N ASP A 31 4.43 -10.16 -17.37
CA ASP A 31 5.65 -10.95 -17.60
C ASP A 31 6.85 -10.44 -16.79
N GLU A 32 6.63 -10.24 -15.49
CA GLU A 32 7.65 -9.76 -14.53
C GLU A 32 8.35 -8.43 -14.90
N LYS A 33 7.73 -7.62 -15.78
CA LYS A 33 8.23 -6.27 -16.12
C LYS A 33 8.45 -5.41 -14.89
N LEU A 34 9.44 -4.53 -14.97
CA LEU A 34 9.72 -3.55 -13.93
C LEU A 34 8.63 -2.48 -13.89
N LEU A 35 7.88 -2.39 -12.79
CA LEU A 35 6.69 -1.55 -12.68
C LEU A 35 6.92 -0.31 -11.81
N THR A 36 6.23 0.77 -12.17
CA THR A 36 5.96 1.89 -11.26
C THR A 36 4.45 1.91 -11.01
N GLY A 37 4.04 1.95 -9.75
CA GLY A 37 2.65 1.82 -9.34
C GLY A 37 2.21 2.89 -8.35
N VAL A 38 0.90 3.03 -8.21
CA VAL A 38 0.24 3.84 -7.18
C VAL A 38 -0.74 2.94 -6.44
N GLU A 39 -0.72 2.97 -5.11
CA GLU A 39 -1.75 2.38 -4.26
C GLU A 39 -2.52 3.50 -3.59
N ILE A 40 -3.85 3.45 -3.69
CA ILE A 40 -4.78 4.39 -3.08
C ILE A 40 -5.53 3.65 -1.99
N GLY A 41 -5.62 4.21 -0.78
CA GLY A 41 -6.19 3.52 0.38
C GLY A 41 -5.20 2.49 0.92
N VAL A 42 -4.06 2.99 1.37
CA VAL A 42 -2.90 2.23 1.84
C VAL A 42 -3.14 1.62 3.22
N GLU A 43 -3.96 2.28 4.05
CA GLU A 43 -4.22 1.86 5.42
C GLU A 43 -2.90 1.68 6.21
N ARG A 44 -2.70 0.51 6.83
CA ARG A 44 -1.47 0.15 7.54
C ARG A 44 -0.39 -0.44 6.61
N GLY A 45 -0.50 -0.26 5.29
CA GLY A 45 0.50 -0.68 4.29
C GLY A 45 0.68 -2.20 4.13
N ARG A 46 -0.26 -3.01 4.64
CA ARG A 46 -0.18 -4.49 4.58
C ARG A 46 -0.17 -4.98 3.13
N ASN A 47 -1.04 -4.40 2.30
CA ASN A 47 -1.15 -4.73 0.89
C ASN A 47 0.05 -4.21 0.07
N SER A 48 0.54 -3.01 0.37
CA SER A 48 1.78 -2.43 -0.20
C SER A 48 2.97 -3.37 -0.04
N LYS A 49 3.12 -3.96 1.15
CA LYS A 49 4.19 -4.93 1.39
C LYS A 49 4.05 -6.20 0.55
N SER A 50 2.83 -6.71 0.37
CA SER A 50 2.59 -7.84 -0.53
C SER A 50 2.90 -7.49 -1.98
N ILE A 51 2.54 -6.28 -2.44
CA ILE A 51 2.89 -5.77 -3.77
C ILE A 51 4.40 -5.74 -3.98
N LEU A 52 5.14 -5.13 -3.05
CA LEU A 52 6.60 -4.99 -3.13
C LEU A 52 7.34 -6.33 -3.10
N LYS A 53 6.79 -7.34 -2.40
CA LYS A 53 7.37 -8.69 -2.38
C LYS A 53 7.02 -9.51 -3.62
N GLY A 54 5.86 -9.26 -4.21
CA GLY A 54 5.28 -10.14 -5.23
C GLY A 54 5.42 -9.68 -6.66
N LEU A 55 5.65 -8.39 -6.87
CA LEU A 55 5.80 -7.77 -8.18
C LEU A 55 7.20 -7.14 -8.30
N ASN A 56 7.71 -7.07 -9.53
CA ASN A 56 8.97 -6.41 -9.84
C ASN A 56 8.78 -4.88 -9.82
N ILE A 57 8.73 -4.27 -8.64
CA ILE A 57 8.43 -2.85 -8.47
C ILE A 57 9.72 -2.01 -8.42
N LYS A 58 9.84 -1.02 -9.29
CA LYS A 58 10.84 0.06 -9.19
C LYS A 58 10.44 1.11 -8.14
N LYS A 59 9.17 1.51 -8.15
CA LYS A 59 8.63 2.52 -7.24
C LYS A 59 7.13 2.30 -7.02
N LEU A 60 6.69 2.36 -5.77
CA LEU A 60 5.28 2.34 -5.39
C LEU A 60 4.97 3.63 -4.65
N TYR A 61 4.08 4.45 -5.22
CA TYR A 61 3.54 5.62 -4.54
C TYR A 61 2.37 5.19 -3.67
N LEU A 62 2.39 5.60 -2.41
CA LEU A 62 1.38 5.27 -1.42
C LEU A 62 0.56 6.53 -1.15
N ILE A 63 -0.74 6.48 -1.45
CA ILE A 63 -1.66 7.59 -1.28
C ILE A 63 -2.74 7.17 -0.31
N ASP A 64 -2.85 7.93 0.77
CA ASP A 64 -3.96 7.82 1.69
C ASP A 64 -4.47 9.21 2.08
N VAL A 65 -5.77 9.31 2.33
CA VAL A 65 -6.38 10.55 2.85
C VAL A 65 -6.11 10.71 4.35
N TRP A 66 -5.74 9.61 5.00
CA TRP A 66 -5.52 9.55 6.43
C TRP A 66 -4.04 9.57 6.78
N VAL A 67 -3.68 10.45 7.71
CA VAL A 67 -2.31 10.57 8.23
C VAL A 67 -2.08 9.61 9.40
N ASN A 68 -3.09 9.44 10.25
CA ASN A 68 -3.05 8.53 11.39
C ASN A 68 -4.34 7.70 11.45
N TYR A 69 -4.19 6.38 11.51
CA TYR A 69 -5.32 5.45 11.60
C TYR A 69 -5.84 5.24 13.01
N ASP A 70 -5.09 5.63 14.04
CA ASP A 70 -5.53 5.53 15.43
C ASP A 70 -6.70 6.48 15.73
N GLU A 71 -6.77 7.61 15.02
CA GLU A 71 -7.86 8.60 15.14
C GLU A 71 -9.17 8.12 14.48
N ILE A 72 -9.06 7.16 13.57
CA ILE A 72 -10.17 6.67 12.75
C ILE A 72 -10.99 5.62 13.49
N GLU A 73 -10.35 4.70 14.22
CA GLU A 73 -11.08 3.72 15.06
C GLU A 73 -11.98 4.43 16.09
N PHE A 74 -11.58 5.62 16.56
CA PHE A 74 -12.40 6.46 17.43
C PHE A 74 -13.61 7.09 16.70
N ALA A 75 -13.42 7.58 15.48
CA ALA A 75 -14.49 8.23 14.71
C ALA A 75 -15.59 7.25 14.25
N TRP A 76 -15.22 6.03 13.85
CA TRP A 76 -16.19 5.01 13.38
C TRP A 76 -16.87 4.23 14.51
N SER A 77 -16.37 4.29 15.75
CA SER A 77 -17.04 3.67 16.91
C SER A 77 -18.19 4.50 17.47
N HIS A 78 -18.38 5.74 16.98
CA HIS A 78 -19.42 6.68 17.42
C HIS A 78 -20.42 7.04 16.31
N ILE A 79 -20.43 6.27 15.22
CA ILE A 79 -21.46 6.26 14.17
C ILE A 79 -22.28 4.99 14.33
#